data_AF-A0A383WIW7-F1
#
_entry.id   AF-A0A383WIW7-F1
#
_cell.length_a   1.000
_cell.length_b   1.000
_cell.length_c   1.000
_cell.angle_alpha   90.00
_cell.angle_beta   90.00
_cell.angle_gamma   90.00
#
_symmetry.space_group_name_H-M   'P 1'
#
loop_
_entity.id
_entity.type
_entity.pdbx_description
1 polymer ?
#
loop_
_entity_poly.entity_id
_entity_poly.type
_entity_poly.pdbx_seq_one_letter_code
_entity_poly.pdbx_strand_id
1 'polypeptide(L)'
;MKSEGFRADTESAISDYPDLISDTTVILAREKVVPDVVDACSDKAAFKAVFGDKMVMPGDVLSINDIGNEPKIEITQCSPGGVYSLLMLDPDMPSPHKPEYKMVNNIKKNDFDSGDFTVGYSGPEPGKGQHRYVLLLFQQPSFQSITPPTKRANFQTKQFAKDMGWGDPVAGVYFKVKHGDARAAAAAAAAAAGQQGPSKGFLFGVVPVRVLPGAVARNEPYDMAYSTALLLCLVAASAAVAVSETPKTIPDFTINNPGAKTTIKIGCMLPFSGSNAYAAKGVAAREGIKLALTDLAAANKGYNFVLTCVDTQCEADSAKAGAAILKTRGVVGVIGEICSKASLAAKDVLAPILLISPTSTSDKLTIPGDNFFRLSPPDRFQSRVLANLVKASGLKPVGVVVEPNAYGQGLADGFTAAYKKLGGTVKTTIVTTPTNAVQAAQDMAKSGVTKVVIAMNNDTWVAQFLAAGAAIPGFSPELYAGDAQYSPTLPGLVAGFGKTTLLDKLTLSAYNQGTAAFKDRYAKATKEPYAGHAAHAFDAATVLVQGYLADAKGGKPVAIASNASPLKVAFTGVSGNVKFDATGDLIPDNTSYQSVTYKALQPVVGGFLALPSA
;
A
#
# COMPACT_ATOMS: atom_id res chain seq x y z
N MET A 1 -56.16 -14.81 25.94
CA MET A 1 -56.54 -13.82 24.90
C MET A 1 -55.56 -12.67 24.95
N LYS A 2 -54.99 -12.30 23.79
CA LYS A 2 -54.33 -11.01 23.43
C LYS A 2 -53.08 -10.60 24.25
N SER A 3 -51.86 -10.65 23.70
CA SER A 3 -51.19 -9.80 22.68
C SER A 3 -50.50 -8.55 23.25
N GLU A 4 -49.30 -8.27 22.72
CA GLU A 4 -48.43 -7.08 22.89
C GLU A 4 -47.49 -7.11 24.10
N GLY A 5 -46.18 -6.82 24.02
CA GLY A 5 -45.29 -6.45 22.92
C GLY A 5 -43.91 -6.18 23.55
N PHE A 6 -42.91 -7.03 23.27
CA PHE A 6 -41.54 -6.83 23.74
C PHE A 6 -40.76 -6.14 22.62
N ARG A 7 -40.48 -4.85 22.79
CA ARG A 7 -39.46 -4.13 22.01
C ARG A 7 -38.10 -4.63 22.49
N ALA A 8 -37.44 -5.43 21.65
CA ALA A 8 -36.03 -5.75 21.79
C ALA A 8 -35.22 -4.74 20.97
N ASP A 9 -34.15 -4.28 21.59
CA ASP A 9 -33.29 -3.20 21.16
C ASP A 9 -32.44 -3.64 19.96
N THR A 10 -32.50 -2.85 18.89
CA THR A 10 -31.79 -3.11 17.63
C THR A 10 -30.33 -2.63 17.70
N GLU A 11 -29.53 -3.29 18.52
CA GLU A 11 -28.06 -3.16 18.52
C GLU A 11 -27.32 -4.47 18.17
N SER A 12 -28.04 -5.52 17.73
CA SER A 12 -27.44 -6.84 17.45
C SER A 12 -27.59 -7.35 15.99
N ALA A 13 -27.67 -6.48 14.99
CA ALA A 13 -27.80 -6.92 13.59
C ALA A 13 -26.80 -6.29 12.60
N ILE A 14 -25.68 -5.75 13.09
CA ILE A 14 -24.54 -5.32 12.25
C ILE A 14 -23.25 -6.04 12.72
N SER A 15 -23.40 -7.31 13.10
CA SER A 15 -22.30 -8.19 13.55
C SER A 15 -22.08 -9.39 12.62
N ASP A 16 -22.85 -9.51 11.53
CA ASP A 16 -22.76 -10.66 10.63
C ASP A 16 -22.38 -10.19 9.21
N TYR A 17 -21.14 -10.50 8.81
CA TYR A 17 -20.56 -10.49 7.45
C TYR A 17 -19.95 -9.19 6.86
N PRO A 18 -18.65 -8.92 7.11
CA PRO A 18 -17.76 -8.25 6.15
C PRO A 18 -17.27 -9.17 5.00
N ASP A 19 -17.54 -10.47 5.04
CA ASP A 19 -17.04 -11.48 4.08
C ASP A 19 -17.83 -11.57 2.76
N LEU A 20 -18.77 -10.67 2.49
CA LEU A 20 -19.66 -10.73 1.31
C LEU A 20 -19.33 -9.71 0.20
N ILE A 21 -18.42 -8.77 0.46
CA ILE A 21 -17.94 -7.85 -0.57
C ILE A 21 -16.59 -8.36 -1.07
N SER A 22 -16.55 -8.79 -2.33
CA SER A 22 -15.33 -9.26 -2.99
C SER A 22 -14.23 -8.21 -3.02
N ASP A 23 -12.97 -8.68 -2.97
CA ASP A 23 -11.76 -7.87 -3.03
C ASP A 23 -11.73 -7.01 -4.29
N THR A 24 -12.16 -7.58 -5.42
CA THR A 24 -12.26 -6.84 -6.68
C THR A 24 -13.31 -5.72 -6.59
N THR A 25 -14.45 -5.93 -5.91
CA THR A 25 -15.44 -4.85 -5.70
C THR A 25 -14.82 -3.71 -4.91
N VAL A 26 -14.08 -4.00 -3.85
CA VAL A 26 -13.39 -2.99 -3.03
C VAL A 26 -12.36 -2.22 -3.85
N ILE A 27 -11.55 -2.92 -4.65
CA ILE A 27 -10.52 -2.33 -5.51
C ILE A 27 -11.15 -1.39 -6.55
N LEU A 28 -12.21 -1.81 -7.22
CA LEU A 28 -12.91 -1.03 -8.24
C LEU A 28 -13.68 0.15 -7.62
N ALA A 29 -14.17 0.02 -6.39
CA ALA A 29 -14.86 1.09 -5.68
C ALA A 29 -13.96 2.30 -5.37
N ARG A 30 -12.65 2.07 -5.14
CA ARG A 30 -11.67 3.14 -4.84
C ARG A 30 -11.58 4.21 -5.92
N GLU A 31 -11.81 3.81 -7.16
CA GLU A 31 -11.84 4.72 -8.30
C GLU A 31 -13.24 4.82 -8.87
N LYS A 32 -14.29 4.66 -8.06
CA LYS A 32 -15.70 4.78 -8.46
C LYS A 32 -16.11 3.93 -9.68
N VAL A 33 -15.34 2.93 -10.07
CA VAL A 33 -15.76 1.96 -11.09
C VAL A 33 -16.96 1.17 -10.58
N VAL A 34 -16.94 0.84 -9.28
CA VAL A 34 -18.14 0.56 -8.50
C VAL A 34 -18.52 1.84 -7.73
N PRO A 35 -19.76 2.35 -7.82
CA PRO A 35 -20.86 1.82 -8.60
C PRO A 35 -20.96 2.39 -10.02
N ASP A 36 -20.09 3.30 -10.51
CA ASP A 36 -20.43 4.09 -11.70
C ASP A 36 -20.48 3.27 -13.00
N VAL A 37 -19.64 2.24 -13.13
CA VAL A 37 -19.51 1.40 -14.33
C VAL A 37 -20.22 0.06 -14.17
N VAL A 38 -20.15 -0.55 -12.98
CA VAL A 38 -20.82 -1.81 -12.60
C VAL A 38 -21.33 -1.74 -11.16
N ASP A 39 -22.36 -2.51 -10.83
CA ASP A 39 -22.96 -2.49 -9.49
C ASP A 39 -22.14 -3.26 -8.46
N ALA A 40 -21.49 -4.36 -8.86
CA ALA A 40 -20.52 -5.10 -8.06
C ALA A 40 -19.51 -5.83 -8.97
N CYS A 41 -18.48 -6.45 -8.40
CA CYS A 41 -17.57 -7.35 -9.12
C CYS A 41 -17.04 -8.46 -8.22
N SER A 42 -17.46 -9.71 -8.42
CA SER A 42 -17.01 -10.85 -7.60
C SER A 42 -15.56 -11.29 -7.88
N ASP A 43 -15.02 -12.19 -7.04
CA ASP A 43 -13.69 -12.82 -7.20
C ASP A 43 -13.81 -14.29 -7.66
N LYS A 44 -14.87 -14.63 -8.40
CA LYS A 44 -15.13 -16.01 -8.86
C LYS A 44 -14.16 -16.46 -9.95
N ALA A 45 -13.43 -15.53 -10.57
CA ALA A 45 -12.41 -15.75 -11.56
C ALA A 45 -11.21 -14.81 -11.32
N ALA A 46 -10.11 -15.04 -12.03
CA ALA A 46 -8.96 -14.13 -12.05
C ALA A 46 -8.30 -14.16 -13.43
N PHE A 47 -7.74 -13.03 -13.85
CA PHE A 47 -6.95 -12.93 -15.07
C PHE A 47 -5.76 -11.99 -14.90
N LYS A 48 -4.74 -12.18 -15.74
CA LYS A 48 -3.64 -11.25 -15.94
C LYS A 48 -3.84 -10.51 -17.25
N ALA A 49 -3.55 -9.21 -17.24
CA ALA A 49 -3.43 -8.42 -18.44
C ALA A 49 -2.00 -7.93 -18.58
N VAL A 50 -1.40 -8.10 -19.76
CA VAL A 50 -0.01 -7.73 -20.03
C VAL A 50 0.06 -6.90 -21.31
N PHE A 51 0.49 -5.65 -21.20
CA PHE A 51 0.77 -4.78 -22.34
C PHE A 51 2.26 -4.82 -22.66
N GLY A 52 2.64 -5.40 -23.81
CA GLY A 52 4.04 -5.70 -24.10
C GLY A 52 4.62 -6.64 -23.04
N ASP A 53 5.58 -6.14 -22.25
CA ASP A 53 6.20 -6.85 -21.12
C ASP A 53 5.67 -6.39 -19.74
N LYS A 54 4.70 -5.47 -19.70
CA LYS A 54 4.17 -4.87 -18.47
C LYS A 54 2.86 -5.52 -18.06
N MET A 55 2.87 -6.24 -16.94
CA MET A 55 1.65 -6.73 -16.31
C MET A 55 0.91 -5.58 -15.61
N VAL A 56 -0.39 -5.48 -15.87
CA VAL A 56 -1.27 -4.45 -15.30
C VAL A 56 -1.67 -4.84 -13.88
N MET A 57 -1.41 -3.96 -12.93
CA MET A 57 -1.89 -4.04 -11.56
C MET A 57 -2.94 -2.97 -11.27
N PRO A 58 -3.87 -3.18 -10.32
CA PRO A 58 -4.87 -2.19 -9.98
C PRO A 58 -4.26 -0.85 -9.56
N GLY A 59 -4.61 0.23 -10.26
CA GLY A 59 -4.12 1.58 -9.97
C GLY A 59 -2.85 2.00 -10.70
N ASP A 60 -2.26 1.13 -11.51
CA ASP A 60 -1.09 1.47 -12.32
C ASP A 60 -1.34 2.69 -13.20
N VAL A 61 -0.28 3.45 -13.46
CA VAL A 61 -0.30 4.56 -14.42
C VAL A 61 0.56 4.18 -15.61
N LEU A 62 -0.08 3.91 -16.76
CA LEU A 62 0.56 3.53 -18.01
C LEU A 62 0.63 4.71 -18.98
N SER A 63 1.61 4.70 -19.89
CA SER A 63 1.67 5.69 -20.97
C SER A 63 0.87 5.22 -22.19
N ILE A 64 0.44 6.16 -23.05
CA ILE A 64 -0.21 5.84 -24.33
C ILE A 64 0.64 4.87 -25.18
N ASN A 65 1.97 4.99 -25.10
CA ASN A 65 2.88 4.10 -25.84
C ASN A 65 2.87 2.67 -25.30
N ASP A 66 2.69 2.50 -23.97
CA ASP A 66 2.68 1.17 -23.34
C ASP A 66 1.48 0.36 -23.79
N ILE A 67 0.35 1.04 -24.02
CA ILE A 67 -0.94 0.45 -24.37
C ILE A 67 -1.30 0.68 -25.84
N GLY A 68 -0.35 1.08 -26.69
CA GLY A 68 -0.62 1.24 -28.11
C GLY A 68 -0.93 -0.10 -28.79
N ASN A 69 -0.40 -1.19 -28.23
CA ASN A 69 -0.65 -2.56 -28.69
C ASN A 69 -1.66 -3.27 -27.78
N GLU A 70 -2.37 -4.23 -28.35
CA GLU A 70 -3.36 -5.05 -27.65
C GLU A 70 -2.73 -5.81 -26.46
N PRO A 71 -3.40 -5.88 -25.30
CA PRO A 71 -2.88 -6.62 -24.16
C PRO A 71 -3.01 -8.12 -24.39
N LYS A 72 -2.02 -8.90 -23.94
CA LYS A 72 -2.14 -10.34 -23.75
C LYS A 72 -2.94 -10.60 -22.47
N ILE A 73 -3.99 -11.41 -22.59
CA ILE A 73 -4.86 -11.77 -21.47
C ILE A 73 -4.70 -13.25 -21.16
N GLU A 74 -4.46 -13.58 -19.90
CA GLU A 74 -4.40 -14.96 -19.40
C GLU A 74 -5.42 -15.11 -18.26
N ILE A 75 -6.48 -15.90 -18.44
CA ILE A 75 -7.42 -16.20 -17.34
C ILE A 75 -6.78 -17.28 -16.45
N THR A 76 -6.38 -16.91 -15.25
CA THR A 76 -5.61 -17.75 -14.32
C THR A 76 -6.47 -18.55 -13.35
N GLN A 77 -7.73 -18.13 -13.14
CA GLN A 77 -8.72 -18.88 -12.39
C GLN A 77 -10.08 -18.78 -13.08
N CYS A 78 -10.72 -19.93 -13.29
CA CYS A 78 -12.04 -20.01 -13.93
C CYS A 78 -12.79 -21.27 -13.49
N SER A 79 -14.12 -21.25 -13.56
CA SER A 79 -14.97 -22.43 -13.35
C SER A 79 -14.74 -23.50 -14.44
N PRO A 80 -14.74 -24.80 -14.09
CA PRO A 80 -14.66 -25.89 -15.06
C PRO A 80 -15.79 -25.82 -16.09
N GLY A 81 -15.44 -25.62 -17.37
CA GLY A 81 -16.41 -25.50 -18.47
C GLY A 81 -17.06 -24.12 -18.60
N GLY A 82 -16.60 -23.12 -17.84
CA GLY A 82 -17.07 -21.75 -17.96
C GLY A 82 -16.69 -21.11 -19.30
N VAL A 83 -17.58 -20.24 -19.78
CA VAL A 83 -17.39 -19.40 -20.96
C VAL A 83 -17.42 -17.95 -20.50
N TYR A 84 -16.49 -17.13 -20.98
CA TYR A 84 -16.28 -15.78 -20.47
C TYR A 84 -16.32 -14.72 -21.57
N SER A 85 -16.61 -13.49 -21.17
CA SER A 85 -16.51 -12.29 -22.00
C SER A 85 -15.67 -11.23 -21.29
N LEU A 86 -14.69 -10.66 -22.00
CA LEU A 86 -13.83 -9.59 -21.48
C LEU A 86 -14.22 -8.26 -22.11
N LEU A 87 -14.46 -7.26 -21.27
CA LEU A 87 -14.70 -5.87 -21.66
C LEU A 87 -13.54 -4.98 -21.21
N MET A 88 -13.03 -4.13 -22.10
CA MET A 88 -12.12 -3.03 -21.76
C MET A 88 -12.82 -1.69 -22.00
N LEU A 89 -12.86 -0.80 -21.01
CA LEU A 89 -13.68 0.42 -21.01
C LEU A 89 -12.88 1.65 -20.55
N ASP A 90 -13.19 2.82 -21.10
CA ASP A 90 -12.74 4.15 -20.60
C ASP A 90 -13.93 4.92 -20.00
N PRO A 91 -14.13 4.92 -18.67
CA PRO A 91 -15.22 5.66 -18.03
C PRO A 91 -15.03 7.19 -18.00
N ASP A 92 -13.88 7.74 -18.40
CA ASP A 92 -13.55 9.16 -18.25
C ASP A 92 -13.70 9.97 -19.55
N MET A 93 -14.05 9.34 -20.67
CA MET A 93 -14.11 10.01 -21.97
C MET A 93 -15.43 10.80 -22.18
N PRO A 94 -15.38 12.11 -22.52
CA PRO A 94 -16.58 12.90 -22.81
C PRO A 94 -16.95 12.85 -24.32
N SER A 95 -18.18 12.40 -24.62
CA SER A 95 -18.92 12.62 -25.90
C SER A 95 -18.46 11.83 -27.16
N PRO A 96 -19.27 11.78 -28.25
CA PRO A 96 -19.66 10.53 -28.93
C PRO A 96 -18.88 10.26 -30.24
N HIS A 97 -17.72 10.90 -30.43
CA HIS A 97 -17.06 11.00 -31.74
C HIS A 97 -15.87 10.06 -31.97
N LYS A 98 -15.41 9.33 -30.95
CA LYS A 98 -14.54 8.16 -31.09
C LYS A 98 -14.74 7.25 -29.89
N PRO A 99 -15.60 6.24 -30.00
CA PRO A 99 -15.84 5.42 -28.84
C PRO A 99 -14.96 4.17 -28.80
N GLU A 100 -14.26 3.95 -27.68
CA GLU A 100 -13.27 2.89 -27.49
C GLU A 100 -13.67 1.96 -26.35
N TYR A 101 -14.13 0.77 -26.71
CA TYR A 101 -14.08 -0.40 -25.83
C TYR A 101 -13.69 -1.62 -26.66
N LYS A 102 -12.99 -2.56 -26.03
CA LYS A 102 -12.73 -3.89 -26.60
C LYS A 102 -13.74 -4.87 -26.01
N MET A 103 -14.23 -5.79 -26.84
CA MET A 103 -15.12 -6.87 -26.40
C MET A 103 -14.68 -8.17 -27.08
N VAL A 104 -14.26 -9.14 -26.26
CA VAL A 104 -13.98 -10.51 -26.69
C VAL A 104 -14.96 -11.40 -25.96
N ASN A 105 -15.74 -12.16 -26.72
CA ASN A 105 -16.81 -12.99 -26.18
C ASN A 105 -16.46 -14.48 -26.33
N ASN A 106 -17.22 -15.36 -25.70
CA ASN A 106 -17.11 -16.81 -25.89
C ASN A 106 -15.71 -17.40 -25.59
N ILE A 107 -14.93 -16.77 -24.71
CA ILE A 107 -13.61 -17.25 -24.27
C ILE A 107 -13.81 -18.55 -23.47
N LYS A 108 -13.25 -19.65 -23.95
CA LYS A 108 -13.38 -20.96 -23.29
C LYS A 108 -12.29 -21.11 -22.22
N LYS A 109 -12.71 -21.27 -20.96
CA LYS A 109 -11.80 -21.53 -19.83
C LYS A 109 -10.67 -20.49 -19.74
N ASN A 110 -9.41 -20.92 -19.92
CA ASN A 110 -8.21 -20.11 -19.90
C ASN A 110 -7.60 -19.83 -21.28
N ASP A 111 -8.25 -20.29 -22.35
CA ASP A 111 -7.79 -20.11 -23.71
C ASP A 111 -8.40 -18.82 -24.29
N PHE A 112 -7.75 -17.69 -24.05
CA PHE A 112 -8.22 -16.39 -24.53
C PHE A 112 -8.35 -16.35 -26.06
N ASP A 113 -7.47 -17.04 -26.78
CA ASP A 113 -7.44 -17.09 -28.24
C ASP A 113 -8.61 -17.89 -28.83
N SER A 114 -9.33 -18.67 -28.00
CA SER A 114 -10.57 -19.35 -28.40
C SER A 114 -11.79 -18.43 -28.49
N GLY A 115 -11.68 -17.16 -28.07
CA GLY A 115 -12.78 -16.21 -28.03
C GLY A 115 -13.19 -15.64 -29.39
N ASP A 116 -14.46 -15.28 -29.50
CA ASP A 116 -15.03 -14.54 -30.63
C ASP A 116 -14.75 -13.05 -30.44
N PHE A 117 -13.80 -12.52 -31.21
CA PHE A 117 -13.43 -11.10 -31.22
C PHE A 117 -14.54 -10.26 -31.86
N THR A 118 -15.50 -9.85 -31.03
CA THR A 118 -16.72 -9.19 -31.47
C THR A 118 -16.49 -7.69 -31.71
N VAL A 119 -15.55 -7.09 -30.96
CA VAL A 119 -15.07 -5.71 -31.17
C VAL A 119 -13.55 -5.66 -31.03
N GLY A 120 -12.86 -5.32 -32.13
CA GLY A 120 -11.39 -5.24 -32.18
C GLY A 120 -10.80 -4.14 -31.29
N TYR A 121 -9.54 -4.36 -30.87
CA TYR A 121 -8.82 -3.43 -30.02
C TYR A 121 -8.54 -2.09 -30.72
N SER A 122 -8.83 -0.99 -30.03
CA SER A 122 -8.37 0.36 -30.38
C SER A 122 -7.48 0.83 -29.26
N GLY A 123 -6.25 1.22 -29.59
CA GLY A 123 -5.30 1.74 -28.62
C GLY A 123 -5.86 3.01 -27.96
N PRO A 124 -5.86 3.13 -26.63
CA PRO A 124 -6.32 4.29 -25.88
C PRO A 124 -5.83 5.65 -26.40
N GLU A 125 -6.77 6.53 -26.72
CA GLU A 125 -6.51 7.96 -26.99
C GLU A 125 -7.14 8.86 -25.90
N PRO A 126 -6.65 8.84 -24.64
CA PRO A 126 -7.17 9.74 -23.62
C PRO A 126 -6.89 11.18 -24.04
N GLY A 127 -7.87 12.06 -23.84
CA GLY A 127 -7.79 13.47 -24.21
C GLY A 127 -6.81 14.26 -23.32
N LYS A 128 -7.25 15.39 -22.78
CA LYS A 128 -6.46 16.13 -21.79
C LYS A 128 -6.62 15.49 -20.41
N GLY A 129 -5.50 15.16 -19.78
CA GLY A 129 -5.48 14.66 -18.41
C GLY A 129 -5.17 13.17 -18.34
N GLN A 130 -5.58 12.55 -17.24
CA GLN A 130 -5.37 11.14 -16.97
C GLN A 130 -6.73 10.45 -16.95
N HIS A 131 -6.90 9.42 -17.78
CA HIS A 131 -8.14 8.66 -17.88
C HIS A 131 -7.98 7.31 -17.18
N ARG A 132 -9.03 6.82 -16.51
CA ARG A 132 -9.15 5.46 -16.00
C ARG A 132 -9.49 4.54 -17.17
N TYR A 133 -8.90 3.36 -17.19
CA TYR A 133 -9.29 2.24 -18.05
C TYR A 133 -9.59 1.04 -17.17
N VAL A 134 -10.64 0.31 -17.51
CA VAL A 134 -11.14 -0.81 -16.72
C VAL A 134 -11.22 -2.04 -17.60
N LEU A 135 -10.68 -3.16 -17.14
CA LEU A 135 -10.85 -4.48 -17.72
C LEU A 135 -11.78 -5.28 -16.80
N LEU A 136 -12.90 -5.78 -17.34
CA LEU A 136 -13.91 -6.54 -16.61
C LEU A 136 -14.15 -7.88 -17.31
N LEU A 137 -14.08 -8.97 -16.55
CA LEU A 137 -14.37 -10.32 -17.03
C LEU A 137 -15.75 -10.74 -16.53
N PHE A 138 -16.62 -11.15 -17.44
CA PHE A 138 -17.97 -11.65 -17.16
C PHE A 138 -18.04 -13.14 -17.44
N GLN A 139 -18.76 -13.88 -16.61
CA GLN A 139 -19.10 -15.27 -16.89
C GLN A 139 -20.40 -15.30 -17.69
N GLN A 140 -20.37 -15.90 -18.89
CA GLN A 140 -21.56 -16.07 -19.71
C GLN A 140 -22.38 -17.26 -19.19
N PRO A 141 -23.73 -17.20 -19.28
CA PRO A 141 -24.59 -18.33 -18.91
C PRO A 141 -24.40 -19.53 -19.87
N SER A 142 -24.06 -19.27 -21.12
CA SER A 142 -23.71 -20.26 -22.15
C SER A 142 -22.99 -19.56 -23.31
N PHE A 143 -22.52 -20.31 -24.29
CA PHE A 143 -22.02 -19.75 -25.55
C PHE A 143 -23.13 -18.93 -26.24
N GLN A 144 -22.84 -17.70 -26.63
CA GLN A 144 -23.83 -16.77 -27.18
C GLN A 144 -23.34 -16.10 -28.46
N SER A 145 -24.19 -16.03 -29.47
CA SER A 145 -23.95 -15.16 -30.62
C SER A 145 -24.31 -13.72 -30.23
N ILE A 146 -23.30 -12.84 -30.17
CA ILE A 146 -23.47 -11.46 -29.71
C ILE A 146 -23.31 -10.53 -30.90
N THR A 147 -24.35 -9.74 -31.17
CA THR A 147 -24.25 -8.65 -32.14
C THR A 147 -23.68 -7.43 -31.40
N PRO A 148 -22.50 -6.91 -31.80
CA PRO A 148 -21.92 -5.76 -31.12
C PRO A 148 -22.81 -4.53 -31.29
N PRO A 149 -22.90 -3.66 -30.28
CA PRO A 149 -23.61 -2.39 -30.40
C PRO A 149 -23.10 -1.58 -31.59
N THR A 150 -24.01 -1.10 -32.44
CA THR A 150 -23.68 -0.34 -33.66
C THR A 150 -23.07 1.04 -33.37
N LYS A 151 -23.17 1.52 -32.13
CA LYS A 151 -22.53 2.75 -31.64
C LYS A 151 -21.75 2.38 -30.40
N ARG A 152 -20.47 2.75 -30.35
CA ARG A 152 -19.65 2.47 -29.16
C ARG A 152 -19.79 3.58 -28.09
N ALA A 153 -20.35 4.75 -28.44
CA ALA A 153 -20.44 5.91 -27.56
C ALA A 153 -21.57 5.75 -26.54
N ASN A 154 -21.37 6.25 -25.32
CA ASN A 154 -22.30 6.10 -24.18
C ASN A 154 -22.65 4.63 -23.88
N PHE A 155 -21.70 3.71 -24.08
CA PHE A 155 -21.90 2.30 -23.76
C PHE A 155 -22.19 2.13 -22.27
N GLN A 156 -23.39 1.65 -21.95
CA GLN A 156 -23.82 1.41 -20.58
C GLN A 156 -23.54 -0.03 -20.20
N THR A 157 -22.38 -0.27 -19.59
CA THR A 157 -21.92 -1.62 -19.19
C THR A 157 -22.95 -2.38 -18.37
N LYS A 158 -23.59 -1.71 -17.39
CA LYS A 158 -24.65 -2.32 -16.56
C LYS A 158 -25.85 -2.80 -17.38
N GLN A 159 -26.35 -1.95 -18.27
CA GLN A 159 -27.51 -2.28 -19.08
C GLN A 159 -27.18 -3.40 -20.05
N PHE A 160 -26.00 -3.35 -20.68
CA PHE A 160 -25.55 -4.38 -21.60
C PHE A 160 -25.35 -5.74 -20.92
N ALA A 161 -24.70 -5.78 -19.75
CA ALA A 161 -24.52 -7.02 -18.99
C ALA A 161 -25.87 -7.61 -18.54
N LYS A 162 -26.84 -6.76 -18.21
CA LYS A 162 -28.21 -7.16 -17.88
C LYS A 162 -28.94 -7.73 -19.09
N ASP A 163 -28.88 -7.07 -20.25
CA ASP A 163 -29.52 -7.50 -21.50
C ASP A 163 -28.98 -8.86 -21.97
N MET A 164 -27.69 -9.11 -21.75
CA MET A 164 -27.04 -10.39 -22.11
C MET A 164 -27.19 -11.48 -21.04
N GLY A 165 -27.73 -11.15 -19.86
CA GLY A 165 -27.90 -12.08 -18.74
C GLY A 165 -26.58 -12.54 -18.10
N TRP A 166 -25.54 -11.71 -18.15
CA TRP A 166 -24.21 -12.04 -17.60
C TRP A 166 -24.10 -11.81 -16.10
N GLY A 167 -24.98 -10.98 -15.53
CA GLY A 167 -24.88 -10.54 -14.14
C GLY A 167 -23.66 -9.65 -13.91
N ASP A 168 -23.16 -9.66 -12.67
CA ASP A 168 -21.97 -8.89 -12.29
C ASP A 168 -20.68 -9.52 -12.85
N PRO A 169 -19.64 -8.71 -13.12
CA PRO A 169 -18.33 -9.24 -13.45
C PRO A 169 -17.79 -10.16 -12.35
N VAL A 170 -17.01 -11.15 -12.79
CA VAL A 170 -16.40 -12.20 -11.95
C VAL A 170 -14.90 -12.00 -11.70
N ALA A 171 -14.31 -11.00 -12.37
CA ALA A 171 -12.98 -10.48 -12.11
C ALA A 171 -12.84 -9.10 -12.77
N GLY A 172 -11.90 -8.28 -12.29
CA GLY A 172 -11.66 -6.97 -12.87
C GLY A 172 -10.36 -6.33 -12.39
N VAL A 173 -9.81 -5.45 -13.22
CA VAL A 173 -8.68 -4.58 -12.88
C VAL A 173 -8.89 -3.21 -13.50
N TYR A 174 -8.39 -2.17 -12.85
CA TYR A 174 -8.35 -0.84 -13.44
C TYR A 174 -6.92 -0.31 -13.46
N PHE A 175 -6.63 0.56 -14.41
CA PHE A 175 -5.39 1.32 -14.48
C PHE A 175 -5.70 2.71 -15.01
N LYS A 176 -4.72 3.59 -15.04
CA LYS A 176 -4.85 4.95 -15.53
C LYS A 176 -3.86 5.20 -16.66
N VAL A 177 -4.22 6.05 -17.59
CA VAL A 177 -3.37 6.39 -18.74
C VAL A 177 -3.14 7.88 -18.76
N LYS A 178 -1.88 8.30 -18.90
CA LYS A 178 -1.48 9.70 -19.02
C LYS A 178 -0.98 10.00 -20.44
N HIS A 179 -1.41 11.14 -21.00
CA HIS A 179 -0.86 11.66 -22.24
C HIS A 179 0.63 12.02 -22.05
N GLY A 180 1.51 11.49 -22.90
CA GLY A 180 2.95 11.78 -22.84
C GLY A 180 3.26 13.23 -23.23
N ASP A 181 4.28 13.83 -22.62
CA ASP A 181 4.83 15.11 -23.06
C ASP A 181 5.47 14.94 -24.45
N ALA A 182 4.95 15.64 -25.46
CA ALA A 182 5.44 15.59 -26.83
C ALA A 182 6.96 15.87 -26.97
N ARG A 183 7.56 16.56 -25.98
CA ARG A 183 9.01 16.82 -25.90
C ARG A 183 9.84 15.58 -25.57
N ALA A 184 9.33 14.66 -24.74
CA ALA A 184 10.04 13.44 -24.38
C ALA A 184 10.00 12.40 -25.52
N ALA A 185 8.88 12.35 -26.25
CA ALA A 185 8.73 11.50 -27.43
C ALA A 185 9.63 11.94 -28.60
N ALA A 186 9.78 13.25 -28.83
CA ALA A 186 10.69 13.78 -29.85
C ALA A 186 12.18 13.52 -29.50
N ALA A 187 12.54 13.59 -28.22
CA ALA A 187 13.90 13.28 -27.76
C ALA A 187 14.23 11.78 -27.89
N ALA A 188 13.26 10.90 -27.60
CA ALA A 188 13.41 9.45 -27.79
C ALA A 188 13.45 9.05 -29.28
N ALA A 189 12.64 9.69 -30.13
CA ALA A 189 12.65 9.47 -31.57
C ALA A 189 13.94 9.98 -32.24
N ALA A 190 14.48 11.12 -31.79
CA ALA A 190 15.78 11.62 -32.25
C ALA A 190 16.95 10.72 -31.80
N ALA A 191 16.86 10.11 -30.62
CA ALA A 191 17.85 9.14 -30.15
C ALA A 191 17.77 7.80 -30.92
N ALA A 192 16.56 7.37 -31.31
CA ALA A 192 16.35 6.14 -32.10
C ALA A 192 16.73 6.31 -33.59
N ALA A 193 16.53 7.51 -34.16
CA ALA A 193 16.89 7.81 -35.56
C ALA A 193 18.41 7.94 -35.78
N GLY A 194 19.22 8.06 -34.72
CA GLY A 194 20.68 8.15 -34.80
C GLY A 194 21.41 6.82 -34.97
N GLN A 195 20.71 5.67 -34.98
CA GLN A 195 21.34 4.34 -34.97
C GLN A 195 20.96 3.39 -36.12
N GLN A 196 20.39 3.87 -37.24
CA GLN A 196 20.20 3.03 -38.42
C GLN A 196 20.68 3.69 -39.70
N GLY A 197 21.77 3.15 -40.26
CA GLY A 197 22.20 3.37 -41.64
C GLY A 197 21.21 2.76 -42.65
N PRO A 198 21.33 3.10 -43.95
CA PRO A 198 20.21 3.06 -44.87
C PRO A 198 19.93 1.66 -45.42
N SER A 199 18.67 1.24 -45.39
CA SER A 199 18.15 0.20 -46.30
C SER A 199 16.79 0.62 -46.89
N LYS A 200 16.65 0.33 -48.18
CA LYS A 200 15.74 0.93 -49.18
C LYS A 200 14.26 0.49 -49.10
N GLY A 201 13.37 1.43 -49.49
CA GLY A 201 12.06 1.21 -50.15
C GLY A 201 10.91 0.81 -49.22
N PHE A 202 9.67 1.31 -49.32
CA PHE A 202 8.88 1.70 -50.50
C PHE A 202 7.71 2.64 -50.07
N LEU A 203 7.23 3.50 -50.97
CA LEU A 203 6.16 4.49 -50.75
C LEU A 203 4.72 3.96 -50.96
N PHE A 204 3.75 4.78 -50.50
CA PHE A 204 2.37 5.06 -50.98
C PHE A 204 1.33 4.84 -49.86
N GLY A 205 0.37 5.74 -49.57
CA GLY A 205 -0.05 7.03 -50.13
C GLY A 205 -1.39 7.38 -49.46
N VAL A 206 -1.55 8.63 -48.98
CA VAL A 206 -2.75 9.11 -48.27
C VAL A 206 -3.69 9.79 -49.26
N VAL A 207 -5.00 9.50 -49.18
CA VAL A 207 -6.07 10.31 -49.81
C VAL A 207 -7.14 10.62 -48.75
N PRO A 208 -7.53 11.90 -48.54
CA PRO A 208 -8.59 12.26 -47.60
C PRO A 208 -9.94 12.46 -48.32
N VAL A 209 -11.06 12.17 -47.65
CA VAL A 209 -12.40 12.56 -48.14
C VAL A 209 -13.13 13.43 -47.12
N ARG A 210 -13.70 14.50 -47.67
CA ARG A 210 -14.41 15.65 -47.09
C ARG A 210 -15.75 15.30 -46.43
N VAL A 211 -16.09 16.10 -45.42
CA VAL A 211 -17.40 16.23 -44.75
C VAL A 211 -18.35 17.10 -45.56
N LEU A 212 -19.66 16.78 -45.55
CA LEU A 212 -20.74 17.72 -45.84
C LEU A 212 -21.87 17.64 -44.76
N PRO A 213 -22.58 18.75 -44.46
CA PRO A 213 -23.49 18.89 -43.32
C PRO A 213 -24.99 18.96 -43.69
N GLY A 214 -25.90 18.70 -42.74
CA GLY A 214 -27.27 19.24 -42.82
C GLY A 214 -28.39 18.56 -42.00
N ALA A 215 -29.29 19.43 -41.50
CA ALA A 215 -30.66 19.24 -40.93
C ALA A 215 -30.76 18.73 -39.48
N VAL A 216 -31.07 19.53 -38.44
CA VAL A 216 -32.18 20.47 -38.12
C VAL A 216 -33.51 19.81 -37.70
N ALA A 217 -33.77 19.93 -36.38
CA ALA A 217 -35.01 20.11 -35.62
C ALA A 217 -36.17 19.08 -35.70
N ARG A 218 -36.64 18.66 -34.51
CA ARG A 218 -37.96 19.07 -33.94
C ARG A 218 -38.12 18.58 -32.48
N ASN A 219 -38.57 19.51 -31.64
CA ASN A 219 -39.17 19.26 -30.32
C ASN A 219 -40.55 18.61 -30.50
N GLU A 220 -40.95 17.72 -29.59
CA GLU A 220 -42.32 17.67 -29.04
C GLU A 220 -42.32 17.06 -27.61
N PRO A 221 -43.29 17.43 -26.75
CA PRO A 221 -43.26 17.23 -25.31
C PRO A 221 -44.04 15.98 -24.89
N TYR A 222 -43.66 15.35 -23.77
CA TYR A 222 -44.53 14.37 -23.12
C TYR A 222 -44.84 14.73 -21.67
N ASP A 223 -46.12 14.50 -21.40
CA ASP A 223 -47.00 15.05 -20.40
C ASP A 223 -46.85 14.39 -19.02
N MET A 224 -47.24 15.15 -18.00
CA MET A 224 -47.31 14.72 -16.61
C MET A 224 -48.51 13.79 -16.39
N ALA A 225 -48.26 12.62 -15.78
CA ALA A 225 -49.17 12.05 -14.77
C ALA A 225 -48.44 10.95 -13.98
N TYR A 226 -48.75 10.87 -12.69
CA TYR A 226 -48.27 9.91 -11.68
C TYR A 226 -46.97 10.25 -10.95
N SER A 227 -47.08 11.02 -9.86
CA SER A 227 -46.77 10.50 -8.51
C SER A 227 -46.72 11.63 -7.47
N THR A 228 -47.88 12.06 -6.99
CA THR A 228 -48.00 12.75 -5.68
C THR A 228 -47.95 11.72 -4.54
N ALA A 229 -46.83 10.99 -4.45
CA ALA A 229 -46.54 10.08 -3.34
C ALA A 229 -45.03 10.00 -3.00
N LEU A 230 -44.21 10.93 -3.51
CA LEU A 230 -42.77 10.95 -3.26
C LEU A 230 -42.25 12.33 -2.82
N LEU A 231 -43.02 13.08 -2.04
CA LEU A 231 -42.62 14.41 -1.56
C LEU A 231 -42.60 14.56 -0.03
N LEU A 232 -42.43 13.45 0.71
CA LEU A 232 -42.18 13.50 2.16
C LEU A 232 -41.06 12.57 2.67
N CYS A 233 -40.29 11.94 1.77
CA CYS A 233 -39.02 11.26 2.12
C CYS A 233 -37.78 11.93 1.52
N LEU A 234 -37.94 13.04 0.77
CA LEU A 234 -36.85 13.77 0.10
C LEU A 234 -36.23 14.90 0.94
N VAL A 235 -36.44 14.90 2.26
CA VAL A 235 -35.68 15.73 3.22
C VAL A 235 -34.91 14.85 4.24
N ALA A 236 -34.89 13.53 4.06
CA ALA A 236 -34.15 12.60 4.93
C ALA A 236 -33.25 11.60 4.18
N ALA A 237 -32.88 11.89 2.92
CA ALA A 237 -31.98 11.04 2.12
C ALA A 237 -30.83 11.83 1.46
N SER A 238 -30.44 12.97 2.06
CA SER A 238 -29.23 13.71 1.72
C SER A 238 -28.40 13.96 2.98
N ALA A 239 -27.94 12.87 3.60
CA ALA A 239 -26.89 12.87 4.62
C ALA A 239 -26.34 11.45 4.90
N ALA A 240 -26.09 10.64 3.87
CA ALA A 240 -25.09 9.58 3.98
C ALA A 240 -23.83 10.09 3.29
N VAL A 241 -23.24 11.12 3.88
CA VAL A 241 -21.83 11.43 3.67
C VAL A 241 -21.10 10.13 3.96
N ALA A 242 -20.37 9.58 3.00
CA ALA A 242 -19.34 8.59 3.30
C ALA A 242 -18.45 9.25 4.36
N VAL A 243 -18.64 8.86 5.62
CA VAL A 243 -17.85 9.37 6.72
C VAL A 243 -16.45 8.82 6.46
N SER A 244 -15.63 9.62 5.79
CA SER A 244 -14.20 9.63 6.01
C SER A 244 -14.06 9.79 7.52
N GLU A 245 -13.92 8.68 8.25
CA GLU A 245 -13.69 8.74 9.69
C GLU A 245 -12.49 9.66 9.89
N THR A 246 -12.76 10.81 10.51
CA THR A 246 -11.70 11.76 10.80
C THR A 246 -10.74 11.04 11.73
N PRO A 247 -9.44 10.96 11.41
CA PRO A 247 -8.48 10.23 12.22
C PRO A 247 -8.58 10.68 13.67
N LYS A 248 -8.68 9.69 14.57
CA LYS A 248 -8.85 9.98 15.99
C LYS A 248 -7.65 10.77 16.50
N THR A 249 -7.88 12.00 16.95
CA THR A 249 -6.85 12.79 17.62
C THR A 249 -6.63 12.26 19.03
N ILE A 250 -5.38 12.03 19.39
CA ILE A 250 -4.97 11.65 20.74
C ILE A 250 -4.78 12.92 21.58
N PRO A 251 -5.16 12.93 22.88
CA PRO A 251 -4.94 14.08 23.74
C PRO A 251 -3.50 14.61 23.68
N ASP A 252 -3.39 15.94 23.55
CA ASP A 252 -2.12 16.63 23.46
C ASP A 252 -1.28 16.39 24.72
N PHE A 253 0.02 16.19 24.51
CA PHE A 253 1.00 16.23 25.60
C PHE A 253 1.69 17.58 25.59
N THR A 254 1.64 18.30 26.73
CA THR A 254 2.17 19.66 26.84
C THR A 254 3.18 19.76 27.97
N ILE A 255 4.30 20.43 27.72
CA ILE A 255 5.28 20.85 28.73
C ILE A 255 5.37 22.37 28.72
N ASN A 256 5.02 22.99 29.85
CA ASN A 256 5.11 24.43 30.04
C ASN A 256 6.30 24.76 30.95
N ASN A 257 7.27 25.49 30.40
CA ASN A 257 8.41 26.00 31.16
C ASN A 257 8.10 27.41 31.68
N PRO A 258 8.32 27.68 32.99
CA PRO A 258 8.12 29.02 33.54
C PRO A 258 8.95 30.07 32.79
N GLY A 259 8.29 31.15 32.34
CA GLY A 259 8.94 32.27 31.64
C GLY A 259 9.22 32.03 30.15
N ALA A 260 8.91 30.85 29.60
CA ALA A 260 9.04 30.58 28.17
C ALA A 260 8.04 31.42 27.34
N LYS A 261 8.54 32.03 26.26
CA LYS A 261 7.74 32.91 25.37
C LYS A 261 7.36 32.25 24.05
N THR A 262 7.99 31.14 23.71
CA THR A 262 7.82 30.45 22.43
C THR A 262 7.35 29.02 22.66
N THR A 263 6.34 28.58 21.90
CA THR A 263 5.84 27.20 21.94
C THR A 263 6.23 26.46 20.67
N ILE A 264 6.92 25.34 20.81
CA ILE A 264 7.26 24.42 19.73
C ILE A 264 6.16 23.36 19.64
N LYS A 265 5.40 23.39 18.54
CA LYS A 265 4.33 22.41 18.26
C LYS A 265 4.86 21.30 17.38
N ILE A 266 4.68 20.06 17.78
CA ILE A 266 5.22 18.87 17.11
C ILE A 266 4.05 17.96 16.79
N GLY A 267 3.99 17.47 15.56
CA GLY A 267 3.01 16.49 15.15
C GLY A 267 3.53 15.07 15.36
N CYS A 268 2.62 14.14 15.62
CA CYS A 268 2.92 12.72 15.60
C CYS A 268 1.81 11.97 14.85
N MET A 269 2.20 11.09 13.93
CA MET A 269 1.28 10.24 13.18
C MET A 269 1.71 8.80 13.42
N LEU A 270 0.97 8.09 14.26
CA LEU A 270 1.34 6.75 14.72
C LEU A 270 0.09 5.87 14.80
N PRO A 271 0.22 4.54 14.72
CA PRO A 271 -0.91 3.64 14.85
C PRO A 271 -1.21 3.47 16.34
N PHE A 272 -2.35 3.99 16.80
CA PHE A 272 -2.85 3.79 18.16
C PHE A 272 -4.00 2.79 18.22
N SER A 273 -4.62 2.50 17.08
CA SER A 273 -5.57 1.40 16.88
C SER A 273 -5.27 0.68 15.54
N GLY A 274 -6.23 -0.12 15.04
CA GLY A 274 -6.01 -1.05 13.93
C GLY A 274 -5.46 -2.39 14.40
N SER A 275 -4.71 -3.11 13.56
CA SER A 275 -4.11 -4.39 13.95
C SER A 275 -3.36 -4.26 15.28
N ASN A 276 -3.72 -5.12 16.26
CA ASN A 276 -3.23 -5.04 17.65
C ASN A 276 -1.69 -4.99 17.76
N ALA A 277 -0.98 -5.56 16.78
CA ALA A 277 0.48 -5.54 16.70
C ALA A 277 1.07 -4.14 16.49
N TYR A 278 0.40 -3.26 15.75
CA TYR A 278 0.88 -1.91 15.47
C TYR A 278 0.52 -0.91 16.57
N ALA A 279 -0.66 -1.06 17.19
CA ALA A 279 -1.10 -0.20 18.27
C ALA A 279 -0.05 -0.13 19.40
N ALA A 280 0.47 -1.29 19.84
CA ALA A 280 1.51 -1.35 20.86
C ALA A 280 2.81 -0.65 20.44
N LYS A 281 3.20 -0.77 19.16
CA LYS A 281 4.39 -0.13 18.59
C LYS A 281 4.23 1.41 18.54
N GLY A 282 3.04 1.89 18.16
CA GLY A 282 2.72 3.33 18.14
C GLY A 282 2.64 3.96 19.52
N VAL A 283 2.06 3.25 20.50
CA VAL A 283 2.08 3.68 21.91
C VAL A 283 3.52 3.79 22.41
N ALA A 284 4.35 2.78 22.17
CA ALA A 284 5.76 2.81 22.57
C ALA A 284 6.54 3.96 21.92
N ALA A 285 6.32 4.21 20.62
CA ALA A 285 6.89 5.35 19.91
C ALA A 285 6.47 6.69 20.53
N ARG A 286 5.18 6.89 20.83
CA ARG A 286 4.70 8.12 21.48
C ARG A 286 5.36 8.36 22.83
N GLU A 287 5.51 7.32 23.65
CA GLU A 287 6.19 7.46 24.94
C GLU A 287 7.68 7.78 24.78
N GLY A 288 8.35 7.21 23.77
CA GLY A 288 9.70 7.61 23.37
C GLY A 288 9.81 9.10 23.01
N ILE A 289 8.87 9.61 22.22
CA ILE A 289 8.80 11.05 21.87
C ILE A 289 8.64 11.89 23.13
N LYS A 290 7.72 11.53 24.03
CA LYS A 290 7.47 12.28 25.29
C LYS A 290 8.72 12.35 26.17
N LEU A 291 9.49 11.25 26.26
CA LEU A 291 10.77 11.23 26.99
C LEU A 291 11.79 12.18 26.36
N ALA A 292 11.90 12.22 25.04
CA ALA A 292 12.77 13.16 24.35
C ALA A 292 12.36 14.61 24.61
N LEU A 293 11.07 14.93 24.47
CA LEU A 293 10.55 16.28 24.72
C LEU A 293 10.77 16.73 26.17
N THR A 294 10.72 15.79 27.12
CA THR A 294 11.03 16.07 28.53
C THR A 294 12.49 16.50 28.71
N ASP A 295 13.44 15.80 28.08
CA ASP A 295 14.86 16.16 28.14
C ASP A 295 15.14 17.49 27.44
N LEU A 296 14.55 17.68 26.26
CA LEU A 296 14.69 18.89 25.47
C LEU A 296 14.10 20.11 26.21
N ALA A 297 12.95 19.95 26.86
CA ALA A 297 12.36 21.01 27.68
C ALA A 297 13.20 21.32 28.93
N ALA A 298 13.85 20.32 29.52
CA ALA A 298 14.77 20.53 30.63
C ALA A 298 16.01 21.33 30.19
N ALA A 299 16.57 21.03 29.02
CA ALA A 299 17.72 21.72 28.45
C ALA A 299 17.39 23.11 27.88
N ASN A 300 16.14 23.36 27.47
CA ASN A 300 15.74 24.57 26.74
C ASN A 300 14.59 25.32 27.45
N LYS A 301 14.89 25.92 28.61
CA LYS A 301 13.92 26.62 29.46
C LYS A 301 13.17 27.78 28.81
N GLY A 302 13.68 28.32 27.69
CA GLY A 302 13.01 29.38 26.92
C GLY A 302 11.81 28.92 26.09
N TYR A 303 11.56 27.62 25.99
CA TYR A 303 10.54 27.04 25.10
C TYR A 303 9.53 26.17 25.85
N ASN A 304 8.27 26.25 25.42
CA ASN A 304 7.22 25.28 25.72
C ASN A 304 7.13 24.24 24.60
N PHE A 305 6.60 23.06 24.89
CA PHE A 305 6.45 21.98 23.93
C PHE A 305 5.01 21.47 23.92
N VAL A 306 4.45 21.27 22.73
CA VAL A 306 3.15 20.63 22.52
C VAL A 306 3.32 19.51 21.51
N LEU A 307 2.92 18.30 21.87
CA LEU A 307 2.87 17.13 20.99
C LEU A 307 1.41 16.80 20.69
N THR A 308 1.01 16.94 19.43
CA THR A 308 -0.31 16.55 18.93
C THR A 308 -0.19 15.28 18.11
N CYS A 309 -0.92 14.25 18.52
CA CYS A 309 -0.86 12.93 17.91
C CYS A 309 -2.18 12.58 17.20
N VAL A 310 -2.10 11.92 16.05
CA VAL A 310 -3.24 11.39 15.31
C VAL A 310 -3.07 9.89 15.10
N ASP A 311 -4.17 9.15 15.23
CA ASP A 311 -4.22 7.72 14.97
C ASP A 311 -4.30 7.42 13.49
N THR A 312 -3.21 6.88 12.95
CA THR A 312 -3.13 6.50 11.54
C THR A 312 -3.59 5.07 11.30
N GLN A 313 -3.72 4.22 12.34
CA GLN A 313 -4.00 2.79 12.17
C GLN A 313 -3.05 2.07 11.20
N CYS A 314 -1.88 2.64 10.86
CA CYS A 314 -0.98 2.13 9.80
C CYS A 314 -1.61 2.16 8.38
N GLU A 315 -2.68 2.94 8.19
CA GLU A 315 -3.46 3.03 6.95
C GLU A 315 -3.20 4.31 6.15
N ALA A 316 -3.34 4.22 4.83
CA ALA A 316 -2.99 5.33 3.92
C ALA A 316 -3.96 6.52 4.04
N ASP A 317 -5.26 6.27 4.12
CA ASP A 317 -6.27 7.33 4.09
C ASP A 317 -6.32 8.10 5.42
N SER A 318 -6.27 7.38 6.55
CA SER A 318 -6.14 7.97 7.88
C SER A 318 -4.83 8.74 8.04
N ALA A 319 -3.72 8.27 7.46
CA ALA A 319 -2.46 9.01 7.47
C ALA A 319 -2.51 10.29 6.64
N LYS A 320 -3.14 10.29 5.46
CA LYS A 320 -3.40 11.50 4.65
C LYS A 320 -4.23 12.52 5.42
N ALA A 321 -5.33 12.08 6.02
CA ALA A 321 -6.20 12.95 6.80
C ALA A 321 -5.51 13.47 8.07
N GLY A 322 -4.71 12.63 8.73
CA GLY A 322 -3.91 12.99 9.90
C GLY A 322 -2.85 14.03 9.57
N ALA A 323 -2.17 13.87 8.43
CA ALA A 323 -1.23 14.85 7.89
C ALA A 323 -1.89 16.21 7.65
N ALA A 324 -3.08 16.23 7.03
CA ALA A 324 -3.83 17.46 6.80
C ALA A 324 -4.19 18.15 8.13
N ILE A 325 -4.64 17.40 9.14
CA ILE A 325 -4.93 17.92 10.48
C ILE A 325 -3.68 18.57 11.08
N LEU A 326 -2.56 17.85 11.12
CA LEU A 326 -1.32 18.36 11.74
C LEU A 326 -0.78 19.61 11.02
N LYS A 327 -0.89 19.65 9.69
CA LYS A 327 -0.53 20.83 8.89
C LYS A 327 -1.32 22.07 9.32
N THR A 328 -2.63 21.95 9.52
CA THR A 328 -3.47 23.07 10.00
C THR A 328 -3.18 23.48 11.44
N ARG A 329 -2.62 22.58 12.26
CA ARG A 329 -2.23 22.87 13.65
C ARG A 329 -0.92 23.68 13.76
N GLY A 330 -0.23 23.91 12.65
CA GLY A 330 0.99 24.72 12.60
C GLY A 330 2.16 24.06 13.32
N VAL A 331 2.26 22.73 13.21
CA VAL A 331 3.40 21.98 13.75
C VAL A 331 4.68 22.30 12.96
N VAL A 332 5.82 22.30 13.64
CA VAL A 332 7.13 22.59 13.05
C VAL A 332 7.73 21.39 12.30
N GLY A 333 7.19 20.20 12.56
CA GLY A 333 7.58 18.92 11.98
C GLY A 333 6.69 17.81 12.52
N VAL A 334 6.75 16.65 11.86
CA VAL A 334 5.95 15.47 12.21
C VAL A 334 6.87 14.27 12.42
N ILE A 335 6.63 13.52 13.50
CA ILE A 335 7.29 12.25 13.77
C ILE A 335 6.33 11.11 13.42
N GLY A 336 6.76 10.21 12.56
CA GLY A 336 5.93 9.16 11.98
C GLY A 336 6.22 8.97 10.48
N GLU A 337 5.50 8.14 9.77
CA GLU A 337 4.69 7.04 10.31
C GLU A 337 5.60 5.82 10.54
N ILE A 338 5.18 4.84 11.33
CA ILE A 338 5.92 3.57 11.54
C ILE A 338 5.86 2.69 10.30
N CYS A 339 4.74 2.68 9.58
CA CYS A 339 4.48 1.89 8.40
C CYS A 339 4.77 2.65 7.10
N SER A 340 5.52 2.00 6.22
CA SER A 340 5.90 2.54 4.92
C SER A 340 4.72 2.99 4.05
N LYS A 341 3.60 2.24 4.07
CA LYS A 341 2.37 2.58 3.32
C LYS A 341 1.79 3.94 3.75
N ALA A 342 1.68 4.16 5.05
CA ALA A 342 1.11 5.37 5.60
C ALA A 342 2.09 6.56 5.47
N SER A 343 3.40 6.34 5.63
CA SER A 343 4.43 7.35 5.36
C SER A 343 4.38 7.84 3.90
N LEU A 344 4.28 6.93 2.93
CA LEU A 344 4.14 7.26 1.51
C LEU A 344 2.89 8.09 1.24
N ALA A 345 1.77 7.77 1.91
CA ALA A 345 0.51 8.46 1.75
C ALA A 345 0.53 9.88 2.35
N ALA A 346 1.28 10.11 3.43
CA ALA A 346 1.25 11.35 4.20
C ALA A 346 2.33 12.38 3.81
N LYS A 347 3.50 11.95 3.31
CA LYS A 347 4.66 12.84 3.11
C LYS A 347 4.35 14.04 2.20
N ASP A 348 3.66 13.81 1.08
CA ASP A 348 3.34 14.84 0.09
C ASP A 348 2.28 15.82 0.63
N VAL A 349 1.35 15.34 1.49
CA VAL A 349 0.36 16.20 2.15
C VAL A 349 1.04 17.14 3.14
N LEU A 350 2.04 16.65 3.87
CA LEU A 350 2.80 17.44 4.85
C LEU A 350 3.71 18.48 4.19
N ALA A 351 4.24 18.21 2.98
CA ALA A 351 5.21 19.08 2.34
C ALA A 351 4.79 20.57 2.36
N PRO A 352 5.70 21.49 2.73
CA PRO A 352 7.13 21.29 3.02
C PRO A 352 7.46 20.91 4.47
N ILE A 353 6.49 20.57 5.33
CA ILE A 353 6.75 20.14 6.71
C ILE A 353 7.46 18.80 6.71
N LEU A 354 8.55 18.66 7.46
CA LEU A 354 9.30 17.41 7.55
C LEU A 354 8.46 16.29 8.18
N LEU A 355 8.60 15.10 7.60
CA LEU A 355 8.15 13.83 8.15
C LEU A 355 9.38 12.99 8.52
N ILE A 356 9.65 12.84 9.82
CA ILE A 356 10.75 12.00 10.31
C ILE A 356 10.19 10.68 10.84
N SER A 357 10.39 9.61 10.08
CA SER A 357 9.92 8.29 10.45
C SER A 357 10.85 7.60 11.44
N PRO A 358 10.32 7.04 12.53
CA PRO A 358 11.09 6.16 13.39
C PRO A 358 11.53 4.89 12.65
N THR A 359 10.66 4.27 11.84
CA THR A 359 10.86 2.87 11.41
C THR A 359 10.38 2.50 10.00
N SER A 360 9.86 3.42 9.17
CA SER A 360 9.44 3.09 7.80
C SER A 360 10.63 2.76 6.89
N THR A 361 10.70 1.52 6.40
CA THR A 361 11.88 1.00 5.68
C THR A 361 11.76 1.01 4.15
N SER A 362 10.60 1.27 3.54
CA SER A 362 10.45 1.13 2.09
C SER A 362 11.43 2.01 1.30
N ASP A 363 12.10 1.43 0.30
CA ASP A 363 12.97 2.18 -0.62
C ASP A 363 12.20 3.21 -1.46
N LYS A 364 10.87 3.09 -1.57
CA LYS A 364 10.02 4.10 -2.24
C LYS A 364 10.05 5.47 -1.52
N LEU A 365 10.53 5.52 -0.29
CA LEU A 365 10.73 6.74 0.49
C LEU A 365 12.12 7.38 0.28
N THR A 366 13.03 6.71 -0.43
CA THR A 366 14.37 7.21 -0.76
C THR A 366 14.29 8.17 -1.94
N ILE A 367 14.00 9.44 -1.67
CA ILE A 367 13.84 10.47 -2.70
C ILE A 367 14.78 11.63 -2.38
N PRO A 368 15.80 11.91 -3.22
CA PRO A 368 16.70 13.05 -3.02
C PRO A 368 15.95 14.37 -2.87
N GLY A 369 16.27 15.12 -1.82
CA GLY A 369 15.71 16.46 -1.57
C GLY A 369 14.27 16.49 -1.05
N ASP A 370 13.65 15.34 -0.78
CA ASP A 370 12.29 15.24 -0.26
C ASP A 370 12.15 15.75 1.18
N ASN A 371 10.91 15.90 1.67
CA ASN A 371 10.63 16.28 3.07
C ASN A 371 10.60 15.08 4.04
N PHE A 372 11.17 13.94 3.66
CA PHE A 372 11.15 12.71 4.44
C PHE A 372 12.54 12.34 4.96
N PHE A 373 12.62 11.94 6.23
CA PHE A 373 13.81 11.39 6.86
C PHE A 373 13.44 10.14 7.66
N ARG A 374 14.40 9.24 7.90
CA ARG A 374 14.13 8.04 8.73
C ARG A 374 15.29 7.58 9.58
N LEU A 375 14.95 7.09 10.77
CA LEU A 375 15.90 6.56 11.76
C LEU A 375 16.13 5.05 11.62
N SER A 376 15.32 4.36 10.82
CA SER A 376 15.61 2.99 10.40
C SER A 376 16.35 2.96 9.06
N PRO A 377 17.21 1.96 8.82
CA PRO A 377 17.77 1.78 7.49
C PRO A 377 16.71 1.31 6.47
N PRO A 378 16.90 1.60 5.18
CA PRO A 378 16.02 1.16 4.11
C PRO A 378 15.96 -0.35 3.90
N ASP A 379 14.91 -0.84 3.23
CA ASP A 379 14.70 -2.24 2.88
C ASP A 379 15.87 -2.81 2.07
N ARG A 380 16.46 -2.08 1.11
CA ARG A 380 17.66 -2.53 0.39
C ARG A 380 18.82 -2.91 1.33
N PHE A 381 18.94 -2.30 2.50
CA PHE A 381 19.95 -2.67 3.49
C PHE A 381 19.50 -3.83 4.34
N GLN A 382 18.27 -3.77 4.87
CA GLN A 382 17.65 -4.85 5.61
C GLN A 382 17.72 -6.18 4.86
N SER A 383 17.33 -6.17 3.59
CA SER A 383 17.34 -7.33 2.70
C SER A 383 18.72 -7.93 2.53
N ARG A 384 19.79 -7.14 2.47
CA ARG A 384 21.17 -7.66 2.39
C ARG A 384 21.60 -8.30 3.71
N VAL A 385 21.24 -7.69 4.83
CA VAL A 385 21.47 -8.24 6.17
C VAL A 385 20.73 -9.57 6.32
N LEU A 386 19.46 -9.62 5.95
CA LEU A 386 18.62 -10.81 5.97
C LEU A 386 19.17 -11.91 5.05
N ALA A 387 19.64 -11.57 3.84
CA ALA A 387 20.25 -12.55 2.94
C ALA A 387 21.53 -13.18 3.51
N ASN A 388 22.36 -12.40 4.20
CA ASN A 388 23.55 -12.93 4.88
C ASN A 388 23.18 -13.77 6.11
N LEU A 389 22.14 -13.38 6.85
CA LEU A 389 21.59 -14.17 7.95
C LEU A 389 21.08 -15.54 7.48
N VAL A 390 20.35 -15.59 6.37
CA VAL A 390 19.89 -16.84 5.74
C VAL A 390 21.06 -17.68 5.23
N LYS A 391 22.12 -17.04 4.70
CA LYS A 391 23.35 -17.72 4.23
C LYS A 391 24.17 -18.31 5.38
N ALA A 392 24.07 -17.79 6.61
CA ALA A 392 24.93 -18.20 7.73
C ALA A 392 24.83 -19.71 8.05
N SER A 393 23.68 -20.34 7.82
CA SER A 393 23.49 -21.80 7.92
C SER A 393 23.62 -22.54 6.57
N GLY A 394 24.32 -21.95 5.61
CA GLY A 394 24.56 -22.48 4.26
C GLY A 394 23.57 -22.01 3.19
N LEU A 395 23.98 -22.02 1.92
CA LEU A 395 23.11 -21.68 0.79
C LEU A 395 22.20 -22.86 0.43
N LYS A 396 20.89 -22.62 0.36
CA LYS A 396 19.88 -23.59 -0.06
C LYS A 396 18.78 -22.88 -0.86
N PRO A 397 17.99 -23.60 -1.67
CA PRO A 397 16.79 -23.03 -2.25
C PRO A 397 15.82 -22.57 -1.14
N VAL A 398 15.39 -21.32 -1.20
CA VAL A 398 14.48 -20.70 -0.23
C VAL A 398 13.08 -20.56 -0.80
N GLY A 399 12.06 -20.72 0.04
CA GLY A 399 10.72 -20.23 -0.24
C GLY A 399 10.56 -18.82 0.31
N VAL A 400 9.79 -17.98 -0.37
CA VAL A 400 9.48 -16.62 0.10
C VAL A 400 7.97 -16.50 0.26
N VAL A 401 7.52 -15.96 1.38
CA VAL A 401 6.15 -15.48 1.56
C VAL A 401 6.19 -13.96 1.52
N VAL A 402 5.37 -13.35 0.68
CA VAL A 402 5.38 -11.90 0.44
C VAL A 402 3.99 -11.30 0.62
N GLU A 403 3.90 -10.27 1.44
CA GLU A 403 2.72 -9.42 1.49
C GLU A 403 2.77 -8.37 0.37
N PRO A 404 1.71 -8.21 -0.45
CA PRO A 404 1.71 -7.33 -1.62
C PRO A 404 1.54 -5.85 -1.24
N ASN A 405 2.33 -5.38 -0.28
CA ASN A 405 2.38 -3.99 0.15
C ASN A 405 3.81 -3.41 -0.02
N ALA A 406 3.97 -2.11 0.19
CA ALA A 406 5.24 -1.42 -0.06
C ALA A 406 6.43 -1.92 0.79
N TYR A 407 6.16 -2.51 1.97
CA TYR A 407 7.16 -3.12 2.84
C TYR A 407 7.47 -4.56 2.41
N GLY A 408 6.45 -5.41 2.36
CA GLY A 408 6.61 -6.84 2.05
C GLY A 408 7.27 -7.04 0.70
N GLN A 409 6.82 -6.30 -0.33
CA GLN A 409 7.41 -6.36 -1.66
C GLN A 409 8.85 -5.84 -1.68
N GLY A 410 9.12 -4.70 -1.02
CA GLY A 410 10.47 -4.12 -0.96
C GLY A 410 11.48 -5.07 -0.31
N LEU A 411 11.10 -5.65 0.82
CA LEU A 411 11.91 -6.63 1.53
C LEU A 411 12.13 -7.90 0.70
N ALA A 412 11.08 -8.44 0.07
CA ALA A 412 11.15 -9.66 -0.74
C ALA A 412 12.01 -9.49 -1.99
N ASP A 413 11.85 -8.37 -2.71
CA ASP A 413 12.63 -8.07 -3.92
C ASP A 413 14.10 -7.85 -3.58
N GLY A 414 14.37 -7.01 -2.57
CA GLY A 414 15.72 -6.77 -2.09
C GLY A 414 16.38 -8.06 -1.62
N PHE A 415 15.64 -8.91 -0.89
CA PHE A 415 16.17 -10.18 -0.37
C PHE A 415 16.48 -11.12 -1.54
N THR A 416 15.56 -11.26 -2.49
CA THR A 416 15.74 -12.11 -3.67
C THR A 416 16.97 -11.70 -4.47
N ALA A 417 17.15 -10.39 -4.70
CA ALA A 417 18.32 -9.87 -5.39
C ALA A 417 19.62 -10.12 -4.61
N ALA A 418 19.63 -9.83 -3.30
CA ALA A 418 20.80 -10.04 -2.45
C ALA A 418 21.17 -11.51 -2.31
N TYR A 419 20.19 -12.39 -2.12
CA TYR A 419 20.42 -13.82 -1.95
C TYR A 419 20.93 -14.48 -3.24
N LYS A 420 20.42 -14.06 -4.42
CA LYS A 420 20.95 -14.49 -5.71
C LYS A 420 22.41 -14.06 -5.91
N LYS A 421 22.77 -12.82 -5.55
CA LYS A 421 24.17 -12.35 -5.58
C LYS A 421 25.11 -13.18 -4.68
N LEU A 422 24.57 -13.72 -3.58
CA LEU A 422 25.30 -14.62 -2.69
C LEU A 422 25.39 -16.07 -3.23
N GLY A 423 24.80 -16.38 -4.39
CA GLY A 423 24.75 -17.72 -4.98
C GLY A 423 23.54 -18.56 -4.55
N GLY A 424 22.59 -17.97 -3.84
CA GLY A 424 21.34 -18.61 -3.44
C GLY A 424 20.27 -18.62 -4.53
N THR A 425 19.19 -19.38 -4.33
CA THR A 425 18.05 -19.47 -5.29
C THR A 425 16.73 -19.36 -4.55
N VAL A 426 15.79 -18.59 -5.10
CA VAL A 426 14.39 -18.58 -4.64
C VAL A 426 13.62 -19.63 -5.45
N LYS A 427 13.13 -20.68 -4.78
CA LYS A 427 12.44 -21.81 -5.42
C LYS A 427 10.96 -21.53 -5.65
N THR A 428 10.32 -20.86 -4.70
CA THR A 428 8.90 -20.53 -4.74
C THR A 428 8.65 -19.21 -4.05
N THR A 429 7.62 -18.49 -4.49
CA THR A 429 7.13 -17.26 -3.85
C THR A 429 5.63 -17.37 -3.71
N ILE A 430 5.13 -17.21 -2.48
CA ILE A 430 3.71 -17.21 -2.15
C ILE A 430 3.30 -15.78 -1.80
N VAL A 431 2.35 -15.23 -2.54
CA VAL A 431 1.75 -13.93 -2.24
C VAL A 431 0.64 -14.13 -1.21
N THR A 432 0.65 -13.34 -0.14
CA THR A 432 -0.38 -13.42 0.90
C THR A 432 -1.69 -12.76 0.47
N THR A 433 -2.79 -13.28 1.00
CA THR A 433 -4.10 -12.62 1.08
C THR A 433 -4.53 -12.62 2.56
N PRO A 434 -5.57 -11.86 2.95
CA PRO A 434 -6.02 -11.81 4.34
C PRO A 434 -6.34 -13.19 4.94
N THR A 435 -6.71 -14.18 4.12
CA THR A 435 -7.27 -15.47 4.58
C THR A 435 -6.42 -16.70 4.22
N ASN A 436 -5.38 -16.57 3.38
CA ASN A 436 -4.68 -17.73 2.82
C ASN A 436 -3.54 -18.31 3.67
N ALA A 437 -3.37 -17.91 4.94
CA ALA A 437 -2.22 -18.32 5.77
C ALA A 437 -2.06 -19.85 5.88
N VAL A 438 -3.18 -20.58 6.05
CA VAL A 438 -3.18 -22.05 6.13
C VAL A 438 -2.76 -22.68 4.80
N GLN A 439 -3.35 -22.21 3.70
CA GLN A 439 -3.03 -22.69 2.36
C GLN A 439 -1.56 -22.40 2.00
N ALA A 440 -1.08 -21.21 2.34
CA ALA A 440 0.32 -20.82 2.15
C ALA A 440 1.29 -21.73 2.91
N ALA A 441 0.96 -22.14 4.14
CA ALA A 441 1.76 -23.11 4.89
C ALA A 441 1.81 -24.48 4.19
N GLN A 442 0.66 -24.95 3.68
CA GLN A 442 0.58 -26.20 2.93
C GLN A 442 1.38 -26.16 1.63
N ASP A 443 1.28 -25.09 0.86
CA ASP A 443 1.98 -24.95 -0.42
C ASP A 443 3.48 -24.76 -0.21
N MET A 444 3.88 -24.06 0.87
CA MET A 444 5.27 -23.97 1.26
C MET A 444 5.83 -25.34 1.65
N ALA A 445 5.08 -26.15 2.40
CA ALA A 445 5.48 -27.52 2.73
C ALA A 445 5.63 -28.41 1.49
N LYS A 446 4.66 -28.36 0.56
CA LYS A 446 4.70 -29.10 -0.72
C LYS A 446 5.91 -28.72 -1.59
N SER A 447 6.38 -27.48 -1.49
CA SER A 447 7.56 -27.03 -2.25
C SER A 447 8.86 -27.74 -1.85
N GLY A 448 8.91 -28.36 -0.65
CA GLY A 448 10.08 -29.08 -0.14
C GLY A 448 11.27 -28.19 0.21
N VAL A 449 11.08 -26.87 0.35
CA VAL A 449 12.15 -25.98 0.83
C VAL A 449 12.42 -26.22 2.32
N THR A 450 13.68 -26.11 2.72
CA THR A 450 14.09 -26.23 4.14
C THR A 450 14.35 -24.87 4.80
N LYS A 451 14.21 -23.79 4.02
CA LYS A 451 14.37 -22.40 4.47
C LYS A 451 13.23 -21.57 3.90
N VAL A 452 12.57 -20.77 4.75
CA VAL A 452 11.50 -19.87 4.34
C VAL A 452 11.78 -18.47 4.84
N VAL A 453 11.62 -17.49 3.96
CA VAL A 453 11.66 -16.07 4.29
C VAL A 453 10.24 -15.52 4.30
N ILE A 454 9.88 -14.83 5.37
CA ILE A 454 8.58 -14.21 5.62
C ILE A 454 8.78 -12.70 5.50
N ALA A 455 8.29 -12.13 4.40
CA ALA A 455 8.36 -10.69 4.10
C ALA A 455 6.96 -10.09 4.19
N MET A 456 6.49 -9.88 5.42
CA MET A 456 5.16 -9.36 5.70
C MET A 456 5.13 -8.62 7.03
N ASN A 457 4.03 -7.93 7.29
CA ASN A 457 3.91 -7.07 8.46
C ASN A 457 2.58 -7.31 9.22
N ASN A 458 1.93 -8.46 8.97
CA ASN A 458 0.71 -8.91 9.63
C ASN A 458 0.97 -10.08 10.61
N ASP A 459 1.07 -9.78 11.90
CA ASP A 459 1.35 -10.77 12.94
C ASP A 459 0.30 -11.89 13.04
N THR A 460 -0.99 -11.57 12.84
CA THR A 460 -2.06 -12.57 12.91
C THR A 460 -1.89 -13.59 11.79
N TRP A 461 -1.60 -13.11 10.57
CA TRP A 461 -1.32 -13.98 9.42
C TRP A 461 -0.08 -14.84 9.69
N VAL A 462 1.02 -14.23 10.17
CA VAL A 462 2.24 -14.98 10.53
C VAL A 462 1.91 -16.05 11.56
N ALA A 463 1.19 -15.71 12.62
CA ALA A 463 0.83 -16.65 13.67
C ALA A 463 0.03 -17.84 13.14
N GLN A 464 -0.95 -17.58 12.27
CA GLN A 464 -1.75 -18.61 11.62
C GLN A 464 -0.91 -19.49 10.67
N PHE A 465 0.01 -18.90 9.90
CA PHE A 465 0.94 -19.63 9.04
C PHE A 465 1.87 -20.54 9.84
N LEU A 466 2.44 -20.03 10.94
CA LEU A 466 3.31 -20.81 11.82
C LEU A 466 2.55 -21.97 12.47
N ALA A 467 1.34 -21.73 12.98
CA ALA A 467 0.54 -22.77 13.59
C ALA A 467 0.08 -23.84 12.59
N ALA A 468 -0.37 -23.42 11.40
CA ALA A 468 -0.74 -24.33 10.32
C ALA A 468 0.45 -25.15 9.84
N GLY A 469 1.61 -24.53 9.65
CA GLY A 469 2.85 -25.21 9.28
C GLY A 469 3.28 -26.24 10.32
N ALA A 470 3.22 -25.88 11.61
CA ALA A 470 3.55 -26.78 12.71
C ALA A 470 2.62 -28.01 12.81
N ALA A 471 1.44 -27.96 12.19
CA ALA A 471 0.53 -29.10 12.10
C ALA A 471 0.84 -30.05 10.93
N ILE A 472 1.71 -29.66 9.99
CA ILE A 472 2.05 -30.47 8.81
C ILE A 472 3.20 -31.45 9.16
N PRO A 473 2.98 -32.78 9.06
CA PRO A 473 4.02 -33.75 9.33
C PRO A 473 5.28 -33.53 8.48
N GLY A 474 6.45 -33.48 9.13
CA GLY A 474 7.74 -33.29 8.46
C GLY A 474 8.06 -31.86 8.02
N PHE A 475 7.11 -30.92 8.08
CA PHE A 475 7.39 -29.52 7.78
C PHE A 475 8.06 -28.83 8.97
N SER A 476 9.37 -28.63 8.87
CA SER A 476 10.17 -28.06 9.95
C SER A 476 11.29 -27.14 9.43
N PRO A 477 10.99 -26.15 8.56
CA PRO A 477 12.00 -25.32 7.94
C PRO A 477 12.69 -24.40 8.95
N GLU A 478 13.89 -23.93 8.60
CA GLU A 478 14.45 -22.71 9.19
C GLU A 478 13.61 -21.52 8.70
N LEU A 479 13.19 -20.65 9.62
CA LEU A 479 12.31 -19.53 9.31
C LEU A 479 13.05 -18.22 9.52
N TYR A 480 12.91 -17.31 8.57
CA TYR A 480 13.53 -16.00 8.61
C TYR A 480 12.52 -14.91 8.31
N ALA A 481 12.63 -13.76 8.97
CA ALA A 481 11.78 -12.61 8.65
C ALA A 481 12.49 -11.27 8.89
N GLY A 482 11.85 -10.20 8.42
CA GLY A 482 12.31 -8.83 8.66
C GLY A 482 11.99 -8.32 10.06
N ASP A 483 12.20 -7.02 10.24
CA ASP A 483 11.98 -6.30 11.50
C ASP A 483 10.52 -6.33 11.97
N ALA A 484 9.56 -6.43 11.06
CA ALA A 484 8.14 -6.35 11.39
C ALA A 484 7.70 -7.43 12.39
N GLN A 485 8.31 -8.62 12.33
CA GLN A 485 8.03 -9.74 13.23
C GLN A 485 8.68 -9.59 14.61
N TYR A 486 9.51 -8.57 14.87
CA TYR A 486 9.93 -8.25 16.24
C TYR A 486 8.78 -7.56 16.96
N SER A 487 7.84 -8.38 17.41
CA SER A 487 6.57 -7.93 17.94
C SER A 487 6.25 -8.56 19.31
N PRO A 488 5.77 -7.77 20.28
CA PRO A 488 5.36 -8.28 21.59
C PRO A 488 4.09 -9.14 21.51
N THR A 489 3.26 -8.96 20.47
CA THR A 489 1.97 -9.69 20.33
C THR A 489 2.12 -11.05 19.67
N LEU A 490 3.14 -11.23 18.81
CA LEU A 490 3.32 -12.44 18.01
C LEU A 490 3.35 -13.74 18.85
N PRO A 491 4.07 -13.82 19.99
CA PRO A 491 4.07 -15.05 20.79
C PRO A 491 2.70 -15.43 21.34
N GLY A 492 1.92 -14.45 21.80
CA GLY A 492 0.57 -14.67 22.30
C GLY A 492 -0.39 -15.14 21.20
N LEU A 493 -0.27 -14.55 20.01
CA LEU A 493 -1.05 -14.96 18.84
C LEU A 493 -0.75 -16.41 18.44
N VAL A 494 0.53 -16.79 18.34
CA VAL A 494 0.94 -18.16 18.01
C VAL A 494 0.46 -19.15 19.09
N ALA A 495 0.58 -18.79 20.36
CA ALA A 495 0.09 -19.62 21.47
C ALA A 495 -1.44 -19.82 21.40
N GLY A 496 -2.19 -18.80 21.01
CA GLY A 496 -3.64 -18.87 20.81
C GLY A 496 -4.07 -19.89 19.74
N PHE A 497 -3.22 -20.14 18.74
CA PHE A 497 -3.45 -21.19 17.73
C PHE A 497 -2.95 -22.59 18.15
N GLY A 498 -2.32 -22.73 19.32
CA GLY A 498 -2.00 -24.01 19.97
C GLY A 498 -0.77 -24.78 19.45
N LYS A 499 -0.19 -24.42 18.30
CA LYS A 499 1.01 -25.08 17.73
C LYS A 499 2.18 -24.11 17.61
N THR A 500 3.07 -24.14 18.60
CA THR A 500 4.09 -23.09 18.80
C THR A 500 5.49 -23.44 18.27
N THR A 501 5.72 -24.69 17.87
CA THR A 501 7.07 -25.22 17.59
C THR A 501 7.80 -24.51 16.46
N LEU A 502 7.08 -23.97 15.47
CA LEU A 502 7.71 -23.18 14.40
C LEU A 502 8.13 -21.78 14.84
N LEU A 503 7.56 -21.21 15.90
CA LEU A 503 8.01 -19.91 16.39
C LEU A 503 9.47 -19.99 16.85
N ASP A 504 9.87 -21.06 17.55
CA ASP A 504 11.26 -21.25 18.01
C ASP A 504 12.28 -21.41 16.85
N LYS A 505 11.81 -21.55 15.61
CA LYS A 505 12.65 -21.59 14.41
C LYS A 505 12.77 -20.24 13.70
N LEU A 506 12.04 -19.22 14.16
CA LEU A 506 12.00 -17.90 13.54
C LEU A 506 13.19 -17.06 14.00
N THR A 507 14.01 -16.66 13.02
CA THR A 507 15.12 -15.72 13.18
C THR A 507 14.84 -14.44 12.41
N LEU A 508 15.03 -13.29 13.04
CA LEU A 508 14.74 -11.99 12.48
C LEU A 508 16.01 -11.18 12.23
N SER A 509 15.99 -10.35 11.19
CA SER A 509 16.81 -9.13 11.16
C SER A 509 15.97 -7.98 11.69
N ALA A 510 16.27 -7.49 12.90
CA ALA A 510 15.55 -6.35 13.50
C ALA A 510 16.47 -5.14 13.61
N TYR A 511 15.95 -3.93 13.40
CA TYR A 511 16.71 -2.71 13.66
C TYR A 511 17.17 -2.65 15.13
N ASN A 512 18.09 -1.75 15.47
CA ASN A 512 18.59 -1.59 16.84
C ASN A 512 17.45 -1.40 17.85
N GLN A 513 17.43 -2.23 18.89
CA GLN A 513 16.35 -2.24 19.90
C GLN A 513 16.57 -1.26 21.05
N GLY A 514 17.53 -0.35 20.92
CA GLY A 514 17.84 0.68 21.90
C GLY A 514 18.81 0.22 22.99
N THR A 515 19.56 1.17 23.55
CA THR A 515 20.51 0.90 24.64
C THR A 515 19.83 0.35 25.89
N ALA A 516 20.57 -0.43 26.70
CA ALA A 516 20.06 -0.93 27.98
C ALA A 516 19.62 0.21 28.91
N ALA A 517 20.41 1.28 29.00
CA ALA A 517 20.10 2.45 29.81
C ALA A 517 18.78 3.12 29.40
N PHE A 518 18.50 3.22 28.09
CA PHE A 518 17.24 3.77 27.60
C PHE A 518 16.05 2.87 27.92
N LYS A 519 16.19 1.54 27.76
CA LYS A 519 15.15 0.58 28.13
C LYS A 519 14.81 0.64 29.62
N ASP A 520 15.81 0.73 30.48
CA ASP A 520 15.62 0.87 31.93
C ASP A 520 14.92 2.18 32.28
N ARG A 521 15.30 3.28 31.61
CA ARG A 521 14.65 4.58 31.78
C ARG A 521 13.19 4.53 31.33
N TYR A 522 12.91 3.93 30.17
CA TYR A 522 11.56 3.78 29.64
C TYR A 522 10.67 2.98 30.60
N ALA A 523 11.18 1.88 31.16
CA ALA A 523 10.45 1.05 32.13
C ALA A 523 10.16 1.79 33.45
N LYS A 524 11.04 2.72 33.88
CA LYS A 524 10.82 3.55 35.07
C LYS A 524 9.82 4.67 34.83
N ALA A 525 9.80 5.24 33.63
CA ALA A 525 9.01 6.41 33.30
C ALA A 525 7.60 6.07 32.79
N THR A 526 7.39 4.86 32.27
CA THR A 526 6.13 4.47 31.62
C THR A 526 5.59 3.16 32.21
N LYS A 527 4.30 2.89 31.99
CA LYS A 527 3.68 1.58 32.25
C LYS A 527 3.42 0.80 30.96
N GLU A 528 3.77 1.37 29.82
CA GLU A 528 3.51 0.80 28.52
C GLU A 528 4.56 -0.25 28.17
N PRO A 529 4.22 -1.30 27.40
CA PRO A 529 5.20 -2.25 26.90
C PRO A 529 6.29 -1.55 26.08
N TYR A 530 7.53 -2.01 26.21
CA TYR A 530 8.64 -1.52 25.39
C TYR A 530 8.62 -2.14 24.01
N ALA A 531 8.91 -1.33 22.99
CA ALA A 531 9.33 -1.77 21.67
C ALA A 531 10.46 -0.86 21.19
N GLY A 532 11.37 -1.36 20.34
CA GLY A 532 12.48 -0.54 19.80
C GLY A 532 12.03 0.75 19.10
N HIS A 533 10.78 0.80 18.63
CA HIS A 533 10.12 2.00 18.12
C HIS A 533 10.23 3.20 19.09
N ALA A 534 10.24 2.98 20.40
CA ALA A 534 10.43 4.03 21.40
C ALA A 534 11.81 4.69 21.29
N ALA A 535 12.88 3.92 21.08
CA ALA A 535 14.24 4.43 20.95
C ALA A 535 14.40 5.25 19.65
N HIS A 536 13.91 4.72 18.54
CA HIS A 536 13.95 5.41 17.24
C HIS A 536 13.10 6.68 17.24
N ALA A 537 11.93 6.67 17.88
CA ALA A 537 11.06 7.84 17.99
C ALA A 537 11.63 8.90 18.96
N PHE A 538 12.35 8.48 20.00
CA PHE A 538 13.10 9.38 20.88
C PHE A 538 14.18 10.13 20.09
N ASP A 539 14.99 9.43 19.29
CA ASP A 539 16.03 10.06 18.49
C ASP A 539 15.44 10.91 17.35
N ALA A 540 14.32 10.49 16.74
CA ALA A 540 13.59 11.30 15.75
C ALA A 540 13.11 12.63 16.34
N ALA A 541 12.55 12.62 17.55
CA ALA A 541 12.15 13.84 18.25
C ALA A 541 13.34 14.73 18.59
N THR A 542 14.43 14.12 19.06
CA THR A 542 15.68 14.80 19.40
C THR A 542 16.23 15.55 18.19
N VAL A 543 16.37 14.86 17.06
CA VAL A 543 16.84 15.43 15.79
C VAL A 543 15.94 16.55 15.30
N LEU A 544 14.62 16.33 15.31
CA LEU A 544 13.67 17.33 14.84
C LEU A 544 13.78 18.64 15.62
N VAL A 545 13.81 18.54 16.95
CA VAL A 545 13.82 19.72 17.83
C VAL A 545 15.18 20.40 17.83
N GLN A 546 16.29 19.66 17.92
CA GLN A 546 17.63 20.24 17.76
C GLN A 546 17.76 20.91 16.38
N GLY A 547 17.15 20.28 15.37
CA GLY A 547 16.93 20.79 14.04
C GLY A 547 16.35 22.20 14.04
N TYR A 548 15.18 22.30 14.65
CA TYR A 548 14.44 23.54 14.79
C TYR A 548 15.20 24.61 15.59
N LEU A 549 15.85 24.24 16.69
CA LEU A 549 16.54 25.17 17.58
C LEU A 549 17.81 25.77 16.96
N ALA A 550 18.49 25.05 16.07
CA ALA A 550 19.71 25.55 15.42
C ALA A 550 19.43 26.54 14.28
N ASP A 551 18.23 26.54 13.69
CA ASP A 551 17.87 27.40 12.54
C ASP A 551 17.38 28.82 12.96
N ALA A 552 17.98 29.39 14.00
CA ALA A 552 17.46 30.50 14.80
C ALA A 552 17.50 31.91 14.13
N LYS A 553 16.94 32.07 12.92
CA LYS A 553 16.51 33.39 12.41
C LYS A 553 15.10 33.73 12.88
N GLY A 554 14.92 33.84 14.20
CA GLY A 554 13.66 34.04 14.90
C GLY A 554 12.55 34.76 14.10
N GLY A 555 11.53 34.01 13.69
CA GLY A 555 10.37 34.56 13.01
C GLY A 555 9.63 33.54 12.15
N LYS A 556 8.63 32.88 12.77
CA LYS A 556 7.76 31.81 12.21
C LYS A 556 8.49 30.51 11.83
N PRO A 557 7.92 29.33 12.16
CA PRO A 557 8.48 28.02 11.81
C PRO A 557 8.26 27.77 10.31
N VAL A 558 8.99 28.47 9.45
CA VAL A 558 8.92 28.27 8.00
C VAL A 558 9.84 27.11 7.68
N ALA A 559 9.30 25.90 7.89
CA ALA A 559 9.74 24.62 7.35
C ALA A 559 11.25 24.40 7.36
N ILE A 560 11.70 23.51 8.26
CA ILE A 560 13.01 22.87 8.20
C ILE A 560 13.16 22.32 6.77
N ALA A 561 13.79 23.10 5.89
CA ALA A 561 14.08 22.64 4.55
C ALA A 561 14.93 21.38 4.73
N SER A 562 14.82 20.42 3.82
CA SER A 562 15.72 19.26 3.73
C SER A 562 17.22 19.64 3.69
N ASN A 563 17.52 20.96 3.65
CA ASN A 563 18.82 21.59 3.63
C ASN A 563 19.25 22.21 4.99
N ALA A 564 18.41 22.20 6.02
CA ALA A 564 18.71 22.79 7.32
C ALA A 564 19.90 22.08 7.99
N SER A 565 20.93 22.85 8.31
CA SER A 565 22.26 22.43 8.78
C SER A 565 22.32 21.34 9.88
N PRO A 566 21.43 21.26 10.88
CA PRO A 566 21.52 20.27 11.96
C PRO A 566 21.22 18.81 11.54
N LEU A 567 20.44 18.55 10.49
CA LEU A 567 20.23 17.19 9.97
C LEU A 567 21.50 16.57 9.36
N LYS A 568 22.55 17.38 9.14
CA LYS A 568 23.86 16.89 8.66
C LYS A 568 24.78 16.44 9.80
N VAL A 569 24.42 16.68 11.05
CA VAL A 569 25.27 16.38 12.20
C VAL A 569 25.07 14.93 12.61
N ALA A 570 26.15 14.15 12.58
CA ALA A 570 26.15 12.80 13.13
C ALA A 570 26.15 12.86 14.66
N PHE A 571 25.33 12.03 15.31
CA PHE A 571 25.35 11.87 16.76
C PHE A 571 25.06 10.43 17.17
N THR A 572 25.46 10.07 18.38
CA THR A 572 25.12 8.76 18.96
C THR A 572 23.85 8.91 19.78
N GLY A 573 22.74 8.39 19.24
CA GLY A 573 21.44 8.36 19.89
C GLY A 573 21.22 7.09 20.72
N VAL A 574 20.03 6.97 21.28
CA VAL A 574 19.67 5.76 22.05
C VAL A 574 19.39 4.56 21.14
N SER A 575 19.09 4.80 19.85
CA SER A 575 18.88 3.81 18.80
C SER A 575 20.13 3.48 17.96
N GLY A 576 21.29 4.03 18.33
CA GLY A 576 22.56 3.83 17.62
C GLY A 576 23.12 5.12 17.04
N ASN A 577 24.09 5.01 16.13
CA ASN A 577 24.62 6.19 15.47
C ASN A 577 23.64 6.69 14.41
N VAL A 578 23.31 7.97 14.48
CA VAL A 578 22.39 8.63 13.56
C VAL A 578 23.18 9.56 12.66
N LYS A 579 23.08 9.31 11.35
CA LYS A 579 23.64 10.15 10.29
C LYS A 579 22.82 9.93 9.03
N PHE A 580 22.38 11.00 8.38
CA PHE A 580 21.57 10.90 7.16
C PHE A 580 22.41 11.09 5.91
N ASP A 581 22.02 10.42 4.82
CA ASP A 581 22.53 10.72 3.47
C ASP A 581 21.71 11.84 2.79
N ALA A 582 22.03 12.14 1.53
CA ALA A 582 21.36 13.19 0.76
C ALA A 582 19.88 12.92 0.43
N THR A 583 19.39 11.70 0.68
CA THR A 583 17.99 11.28 0.48
C THR A 583 17.18 11.30 1.77
N GLY A 584 17.81 11.64 2.92
CA GLY A 584 17.18 11.58 4.23
C GLY A 584 17.20 10.18 4.87
N ASP A 585 17.86 9.21 4.24
CA ASP A 585 18.01 7.87 4.78
C ASP A 585 19.09 7.82 5.85
N LEU A 586 18.85 7.05 6.92
CA LEU A 586 19.91 6.68 7.85
C LEU A 586 21.03 5.96 7.08
N ILE A 587 22.26 6.45 7.20
CA ILE A 587 23.47 5.74 6.79
C ILE A 587 23.71 4.65 7.82
N PRO A 588 23.49 3.36 7.47
CA PRO A 588 23.60 2.31 8.44
C PRO A 588 25.06 2.04 8.79
N ASP A 589 25.26 1.52 9.99
CA ASP A 589 26.53 1.03 10.52
C ASP A 589 26.32 -0.36 11.18
N ASN A 590 27.39 -0.92 11.77
CA ASN A 590 27.32 -2.20 12.49
C ASN A 590 26.51 -2.12 13.80
N THR A 591 25.87 -1.00 14.12
CA THR A 591 24.94 -0.85 15.24
C THR A 591 23.49 -0.75 14.78
N SER A 592 23.21 -0.82 13.48
CA SER A 592 21.89 -0.54 12.94
C SER A 592 20.93 -1.74 12.98
N TYR A 593 21.44 -2.98 12.91
CA TYR A 593 20.64 -4.21 12.90
C TYR A 593 21.17 -5.26 13.88
N GLN A 594 20.27 -6.02 14.48
CA GLN A 594 20.53 -7.15 15.37
C GLN A 594 19.79 -8.39 14.89
N SER A 595 20.34 -9.56 15.18
CA SER A 595 19.58 -10.81 15.07
C SER A 595 18.60 -10.90 16.22
N VAL A 596 17.39 -11.40 15.99
CA VAL A 596 16.50 -11.84 17.06
C VAL A 596 16.07 -13.26 16.79
N THR A 597 16.06 -14.12 17.80
CA THR A 597 15.45 -15.44 17.71
C THR A 597 14.29 -15.54 18.69
N TYR A 598 13.36 -16.45 18.46
CA TYR A 598 12.37 -16.80 19.48
C TYR A 598 12.80 -18.08 20.19
N LYS A 599 12.66 -18.10 21.51
CA LYS A 599 12.90 -19.29 22.33
C LYS A 599 11.85 -19.35 23.43
N ALA A 600 11.12 -20.46 23.50
CA ALA A 600 10.07 -20.67 24.50
C ALA A 600 9.06 -19.51 24.52
N LEU A 601 8.58 -19.12 23.33
CA LEU A 601 7.65 -17.99 23.13
C LEU A 601 8.17 -16.61 23.55
N GLN A 602 9.48 -16.43 23.72
CA GLN A 602 10.06 -15.14 24.05
C GLN A 602 11.09 -14.71 23.01
N PRO A 603 11.09 -13.44 22.58
CA PRO A 603 12.14 -12.94 21.71
C PRO A 603 13.45 -12.77 22.49
N VAL A 604 14.54 -13.24 21.90
CA VAL A 604 15.90 -13.14 22.42
C VAL A 604 16.72 -12.30 21.45
N VAL A 605 17.06 -11.08 21.88
CA VAL A 605 17.90 -10.17 21.09
C VAL A 605 19.34 -10.66 21.12
N GLY A 606 19.87 -10.97 19.95
CA GLY A 606 21.26 -11.38 19.75
C GLY A 606 22.20 -10.21 19.46
N GLY A 607 23.38 -10.55 18.94
CA GLY A 607 24.40 -9.57 18.57
C GLY A 607 23.99 -8.70 17.39
N PHE A 608 24.74 -7.61 17.21
CA PHE A 608 24.62 -6.81 16.00
C PHE A 608 25.08 -7.59 14.77
N LEU A 609 24.37 -7.37 13.67
CA LEU A 609 24.66 -7.98 12.38
C LEU A 609 25.65 -7.10 11.62
N ALA A 610 26.72 -7.72 11.13
CA ALA A 610 27.72 -7.03 10.34
C ALA A 610 27.09 -6.47 9.05
N LEU A 611 27.50 -5.26 8.66
CA LEU A 611 27.06 -4.68 7.42
C LEU A 611 27.62 -5.44 6.22
N PRO A 612 26.76 -5.94 5.33
CA PRO A 612 27.20 -6.48 4.06
C PRO A 612 27.82 -5.37 3.21
N SER A 613 28.81 -5.73 2.40
CA SER A 613 29.27 -4.85 1.32
C SER A 613 28.08 -4.40 0.44
N ALA A 614 28.15 -3.15 -0.03
CA ALA A 614 27.11 -2.56 -0.88
C ALA A 614 26.90 -3.35 -2.18
#